data_AF-A0A7W8SPR1-F1
#
_entry.id   AF-A0A7W8SPR1-F1
#
_cell.length_a   1.000
_cell.length_b   1.000
_cell.length_c   1.000
_cell.angle_alpha   90.00
_cell.angle_beta   90.00
_cell.angle_gamma   90.00
#
_symmetry.space_group_name_H-M   'P 1'
#
loop_
_entity.id
_entity.type
_entity.pdbx_description
1 polymer ?
#
loop_
_entity_poly.entity_id
_entity_poly.type
_entity_poly.pdbx_seq_one_letter_code
_entity_poly.pdbx_strand_id
1 'polypeptide(L)'
;MDSLFALVADPAAWAALVTLIVMEIVLGIDNLIFISILSNRLPEAQRARAQRIGLLLALVMRLLLLSTIAWITKLTAVAFTLFNHGFSWRDLILVGGGLFLVWKATTEIRQHMIPDDELAAKTSSTVQLTVAAAIGQIILLDLVFSVDSIITAVGMTEHLPIMFVAVIVSIMVMLFAAQPLARFIDRNPTIVMLALSFLLVIGMTLIADGFGSHVPKAYIYAAMAFSAFVEAMNMLARRAKTKRLASSEE
;
A
#
# COMPACT_ATOMS: atom_id res chain seq x y z
N MET A 1 23.40 1.79 25.83
CA MET A 1 22.64 3.06 25.78
C MET A 1 23.45 4.15 25.08
N ASP A 2 24.78 4.07 25.07
CA ASP A 2 25.67 5.05 24.42
C ASP A 2 25.47 5.16 22.90
N SER A 3 25.08 4.06 22.24
CA SER A 3 24.79 4.05 20.80
C SER A 3 23.54 4.85 20.41
N LEU A 4 22.48 4.85 21.24
CA LEU A 4 21.26 5.61 20.97
C LEU A 4 21.48 7.11 21.17
N PHE A 5 22.25 7.51 22.19
CA PHE A 5 22.62 8.91 22.40
C PHE A 5 23.53 9.42 21.28
N ALA A 6 24.45 8.60 20.78
CA ALA A 6 25.27 8.94 19.60
C ALA A 6 24.40 9.13 18.34
N LEU A 7 23.40 8.28 18.12
CA LEU A 7 22.44 8.42 17.01
C LEU A 7 21.60 9.70 17.10
N VAL A 8 21.14 10.06 18.30
CA VAL A 8 20.36 11.30 18.50
C VAL A 8 21.21 12.55 18.26
N ALA A 9 22.51 12.48 18.52
CA ALA A 9 23.44 13.58 18.29
C ALA A 9 23.93 13.68 16.84
N ASP A 10 23.68 12.68 16.00
CA ASP A 10 24.14 12.63 14.60
C ASP A 10 23.08 13.21 13.63
N PRO A 11 23.36 14.33 12.94
CA PRO A 11 22.46 14.88 11.92
C PRO A 11 22.12 13.91 10.78
N ALA A 12 23.04 13.00 10.43
CA ALA A 12 22.82 12.02 9.36
C ALA A 12 21.75 11.00 9.75
N ALA A 13 21.69 10.59 11.03
CA ALA A 13 20.65 9.70 11.55
C ALA A 13 19.26 10.32 11.46
N TRP A 14 19.14 11.63 11.73
CA TRP A 14 17.87 12.35 11.56
C TRP A 14 17.46 12.48 10.10
N ALA A 15 18.40 12.74 9.20
CA ALA A 15 18.11 12.76 7.76
C ALA A 15 17.60 11.40 7.28
N ALA A 16 18.29 10.31 7.65
CA ALA A 16 17.86 8.95 7.34
C ALA A 16 16.48 8.63 7.93
N LEU A 17 16.21 9.03 9.18
CA LEU A 17 14.90 8.85 9.82
C LEU A 17 13.80 9.56 9.04
N VAL A 18 13.99 10.83 8.69
CA VAL A 18 13.01 11.62 7.93
C VAL A 18 12.79 11.01 6.55
N THR A 19 13.85 10.64 5.83
CA THR A 19 13.74 9.99 4.53
C THR A 19 12.97 8.68 4.62
N LEU A 20 13.26 7.85 5.63
CA LEU A 20 12.54 6.60 5.86
C LEU A 20 11.06 6.84 6.19
N ILE A 21 10.74 7.79 7.08
CA ILE A 21 9.36 8.14 7.39
C ILE A 21 8.61 8.57 6.13
N VAL A 22 9.22 9.44 5.32
CA VAL A 22 8.59 9.92 4.07
C VAL A 22 8.37 8.76 3.11
N MET A 23 9.38 7.92 2.87
CA MET A 23 9.26 6.76 1.99
C MET A 23 8.19 5.78 2.49
N GLU A 24 8.16 5.54 3.80
CA GLU A 24 7.19 4.68 4.46
C GLU A 24 5.76 5.21 4.37
N ILE A 25 5.56 6.52 4.48
CA ILE A 25 4.25 7.15 4.31
C ILE A 25 3.82 7.10 2.85
N VAL A 26 4.70 7.45 1.91
CA VAL A 26 4.41 7.44 0.46
C VAL A 26 4.00 6.04 0.02
N LEU A 27 4.77 5.02 0.41
CA LEU A 27 4.44 3.60 0.16
C LEU A 27 3.20 3.14 0.94
N GLY A 28 3.03 3.61 2.17
CA GLY A 28 1.93 3.23 3.05
C GLY A 28 0.57 3.78 2.62
N ILE A 29 0.52 4.89 1.87
CA ILE A 29 -0.74 5.46 1.36
C ILE A 29 -1.46 4.46 0.46
N ASP A 30 -0.74 3.74 -0.41
CA ASP A 30 -1.35 2.73 -1.30
C ASP A 30 -1.98 1.58 -0.50
N ASN A 31 -1.29 1.13 0.55
CA ASN A 31 -1.80 0.13 1.49
C ASN A 31 -3.05 0.65 2.23
N LEU A 32 -3.05 1.91 2.66
CA LEU A 32 -4.19 2.53 3.32
C LEU A 32 -5.41 2.69 2.40
N ILE A 33 -5.19 3.03 1.13
CA ILE A 33 -6.26 3.09 0.14
C ILE A 33 -6.86 1.70 -0.05
N PHE A 34 -6.04 0.66 -0.16
CA PHE A 34 -6.54 -0.71 -0.27
C PHE A 34 -7.35 -1.14 0.96
N ILE A 35 -6.82 -0.88 2.16
CA ILE A 35 -7.54 -1.12 3.43
C ILE A 35 -8.90 -0.43 3.41
N SER A 36 -8.95 0.82 2.92
CA SER A 36 -10.19 1.58 2.78
C SER A 36 -11.16 0.90 1.82
N ILE A 37 -10.74 0.60 0.59
CA ILE A 37 -11.54 -0.08 -0.44
C ILE A 37 -12.15 -1.38 0.10
N LEU A 38 -11.34 -2.21 0.76
CA LEU A 38 -11.81 -3.48 1.27
C LEU A 38 -12.78 -3.32 2.44
N SER A 39 -12.46 -2.41 3.37
CA SER A 39 -13.32 -2.12 4.50
C SER A 39 -14.66 -1.52 4.08
N ASN A 40 -14.74 -0.82 2.94
CA ASN A 40 -15.97 -0.23 2.44
C ASN A 40 -17.00 -1.27 1.98
N ARG A 41 -16.58 -2.52 1.77
CA ARG A 41 -17.48 -3.66 1.55
C ARG A 41 -18.12 -4.21 2.83
N LEU A 42 -17.66 -3.76 4.00
CA LEU A 42 -18.24 -4.11 5.29
C LEU A 42 -19.39 -3.14 5.65
N PRO A 43 -20.33 -3.56 6.54
CA PRO A 43 -21.31 -2.66 7.13
C PRO A 43 -20.64 -1.44 7.77
N GLU A 44 -21.24 -0.25 7.62
CA GLU A 44 -20.65 1.03 8.07
C GLU A 44 -20.16 0.99 9.53
N ALA A 45 -20.90 0.34 10.42
CA ALA A 45 -20.56 0.18 11.84
C ALA A 45 -19.24 -0.57 12.08
N GLN A 46 -18.79 -1.40 11.14
CA GLN A 46 -17.63 -2.28 11.28
C GLN A 46 -16.38 -1.76 10.55
N ARG A 47 -16.54 -0.84 9.58
CA ARG A 47 -15.45 -0.35 8.72
C ARG A 47 -14.29 0.22 9.53
N ALA A 48 -14.57 1.20 10.39
CA ALA A 48 -13.55 1.87 11.20
C ALA A 48 -12.81 0.90 12.13
N ARG A 49 -13.52 -0.10 12.67
CA ARG A 49 -12.92 -1.12 13.53
C ARG A 49 -12.02 -2.06 12.74
N ALA A 50 -12.48 -2.53 11.58
CA ALA A 50 -11.71 -3.38 10.68
C ALA A 50 -10.42 -2.69 10.21
N GLN A 51 -10.50 -1.40 9.83
CA GLN A 51 -9.33 -0.61 9.46
C GLN A 51 -8.33 -0.50 10.61
N ARG A 52 -8.76 -0.05 11.80
CA ARG A 52 -7.86 0.11 12.95
C ARG A 52 -7.19 -1.20 13.34
N ILE A 53 -7.95 -2.29 13.39
CA ILE A 53 -7.41 -3.62 13.69
C ILE A 53 -6.44 -4.06 12.60
N GLY A 54 -6.80 -3.88 11.32
CA GLY A 54 -5.94 -4.18 10.18
C GLY A 54 -4.60 -3.44 10.25
N LEU A 55 -4.61 -2.12 10.47
CA LEU A 55 -3.39 -1.32 10.60
C LEU A 55 -2.55 -1.69 11.82
N LEU A 56 -3.18 -1.99 12.96
CA LEU A 56 -2.44 -2.40 14.17
C LEU A 56 -1.80 -3.78 13.99
N LEU A 57 -2.52 -4.73 13.38
CA LEU A 57 -1.98 -6.05 13.06
C LEU A 57 -0.87 -5.97 12.01
N ALA A 58 -1.03 -5.11 11.00
CA ALA A 58 0.01 -4.80 10.01
C ALA A 58 1.28 -4.26 10.70
N LEU A 59 1.14 -3.30 11.63
CA LEU A 59 2.28 -2.80 12.41
C LEU A 59 2.98 -3.92 13.18
N VAL A 60 2.23 -4.74 13.91
CA VAL A 60 2.81 -5.86 14.66
C VAL A 60 3.57 -6.80 13.72
N MET A 61 2.95 -7.20 12.61
CA MET A 61 3.59 -8.03 11.60
C MET A 61 4.88 -7.40 11.07
N ARG A 62 4.85 -6.09 10.79
CA ARG A 62 6.01 -5.36 10.27
C ARG A 62 7.15 -5.26 11.26
N LEU A 63 6.85 -5.03 12.54
CA LEU A 63 7.85 -5.04 13.60
C LEU A 63 8.44 -6.43 13.83
N LEU A 64 7.65 -7.50 13.67
CA LEU A 64 8.12 -8.88 13.73
C LEU A 64 9.06 -9.20 12.56
N LEU A 65 8.67 -8.83 11.34
CA LEU A 65 9.54 -8.95 10.16
C LEU A 65 10.84 -8.17 10.34
N LEU A 66 10.76 -6.93 10.82
CA LEU A 66 11.94 -6.09 11.06
C LEU A 66 12.84 -6.66 12.17
N SER A 67 12.27 -7.25 13.22
CA SER A 67 13.03 -7.95 14.26
C SER A 67 13.78 -9.17 13.72
N THR A 68 13.28 -9.78 12.65
CA THR A 68 13.89 -10.92 11.97
C THR A 68 14.74 -10.50 10.76
N ILE A 69 15.31 -9.28 10.78
CA ILE A 69 16.14 -8.75 9.69
C ILE A 69 17.29 -9.68 9.30
N ALA A 70 17.94 -10.32 10.29
CA ALA A 70 19.02 -11.28 10.04
C ALA A 70 18.54 -12.56 9.33
N TRP A 71 17.24 -12.83 9.36
CA TRP A 71 16.58 -13.86 8.59
C TRP A 71 16.18 -13.34 7.20
N ILE A 72 15.70 -12.09 7.10
CA ILE A 72 15.41 -11.43 5.82
C ILE A 72 16.65 -11.37 4.91
N THR A 73 17.84 -11.12 5.44
CA THR A 73 19.09 -11.18 4.65
C THR A 73 19.43 -12.60 4.16
N LYS A 74 18.88 -13.64 4.77
CA LYS A 74 18.93 -15.01 4.24
C LYS A 74 17.85 -15.25 3.19
N LEU A 75 16.71 -14.57 3.26
CA LEU A 75 15.69 -14.64 2.20
C LEU A 75 16.21 -14.11 0.86
N THR A 76 17.19 -13.19 0.87
CA THR A 76 17.87 -12.69 -0.35
C THR A 76 18.95 -13.64 -0.87
N ALA A 77 19.33 -14.67 -0.11
CA ALA A 77 20.29 -15.67 -0.58
C ALA A 77 19.65 -16.55 -1.66
N VAL A 78 20.45 -16.95 -2.66
CA VAL A 78 19.99 -17.82 -3.75
C VAL A 78 19.54 -19.16 -3.15
N ALA A 79 18.25 -19.46 -3.29
CA ALA A 79 17.65 -20.70 -2.81
C ALA A 79 17.80 -21.82 -3.84
N PHE A 80 17.58 -21.52 -5.13
CA PHE A 80 17.81 -22.44 -6.24
C PHE A 80 18.07 -21.65 -7.53
N THR A 81 18.69 -22.30 -8.52
CA THR A 81 18.94 -21.71 -9.84
C THR A 81 18.03 -22.35 -10.88
N LEU A 82 17.28 -21.55 -11.63
CA LEU A 82 16.42 -22.00 -12.72
C LEU A 82 16.67 -21.12 -13.95
N PHE A 83 16.81 -21.71 -15.14
CA PHE A 83 17.12 -20.99 -16.38
C PHE A 83 18.34 -20.04 -16.27
N ASN A 84 19.39 -20.47 -15.58
CA ASN A 84 20.60 -19.67 -15.31
C ASN A 84 20.36 -18.40 -14.46
N HIS A 85 19.19 -18.29 -13.82
CA HIS A 85 18.86 -17.23 -12.88
C HIS A 85 18.79 -17.81 -11.46
N GLY A 86 19.47 -17.18 -10.51
CA GLY A 86 19.30 -17.50 -9.09
C GLY A 86 17.99 -16.92 -8.58
N PHE A 87 17.14 -17.75 -7.99
CA PHE A 87 15.92 -17.33 -7.30
C PHE A 87 16.15 -17.44 -5.79
N SER A 88 15.90 -16.34 -5.10
CA SER A 88 15.89 -16.28 -3.64
C SER A 88 14.46 -16.45 -3.09
N TRP A 89 14.32 -16.71 -1.80
CA TRP A 89 13.00 -16.77 -1.16
C TRP A 89 12.28 -15.43 -1.21
N ARG A 90 13.04 -14.32 -1.14
CA ARG A 90 12.52 -12.97 -1.40
C ARG A 90 11.87 -12.91 -2.76
N ASP A 91 12.58 -13.33 -3.80
CA ASP A 91 12.12 -13.20 -5.19
C ASP A 91 10.80 -13.96 -5.39
N LEU A 92 10.65 -15.13 -4.77
CA LEU A 92 9.39 -15.87 -4.78
C LEU A 92 8.24 -15.11 -4.10
N ILE A 93 8.50 -14.45 -2.98
CA ILE A 93 7.50 -13.64 -2.27
C ILE A 93 7.11 -12.43 -3.13
N LEU A 94 8.08 -11.75 -3.77
CA LEU A 94 7.82 -10.60 -4.64
C LEU A 94 7.04 -10.99 -5.90
N VAL A 95 7.42 -12.09 -6.58
CA VAL A 95 6.71 -12.58 -7.77
C VAL A 95 5.31 -13.07 -7.39
N GLY A 96 5.19 -13.91 -6.36
CA GLY A 96 3.89 -14.44 -5.92
C GLY A 96 2.96 -13.35 -5.42
N GLY A 97 3.49 -12.43 -4.61
CA GLY A 97 2.79 -11.25 -4.14
C GLY A 97 2.38 -10.33 -5.28
N GLY A 98 3.29 -10.01 -6.20
CA GLY A 98 3.01 -9.18 -7.37
C GLY A 98 1.95 -9.79 -8.28
N LEU A 99 1.99 -11.10 -8.55
CA LEU A 99 0.94 -11.81 -9.28
C LEU A 99 -0.41 -11.72 -8.57
N PHE A 100 -0.43 -11.89 -7.25
CA PHE A 100 -1.62 -11.71 -6.44
C PHE A 100 -2.17 -10.28 -6.53
N LEU A 101 -1.31 -9.25 -6.48
CA LEU A 101 -1.71 -7.85 -6.66
C LEU A 101 -2.30 -7.59 -8.04
N VAL A 102 -1.65 -8.06 -9.10
CA VAL A 102 -2.11 -7.89 -10.49
C VAL A 102 -3.48 -8.54 -10.67
N TRP A 103 -3.63 -9.79 -10.22
CA TRP A 103 -4.90 -10.51 -10.26
C TRP A 103 -6.00 -9.78 -9.48
N LYS A 104 -5.69 -9.35 -8.25
CA LYS A 104 -6.64 -8.66 -7.39
C LYS A 104 -7.05 -7.32 -7.98
N ALA A 105 -6.10 -6.47 -8.37
CA ALA A 105 -6.36 -5.17 -8.99
C ALA A 105 -7.23 -5.31 -10.25
N THR A 106 -6.89 -6.25 -11.13
CA THR A 106 -7.65 -6.50 -12.38
C THR A 106 -9.08 -6.97 -12.09
N THR A 107 -9.25 -7.84 -11.09
CA THR A 107 -10.57 -8.34 -10.68
C THR A 107 -11.42 -7.22 -10.07
N GLU A 108 -10.83 -6.39 -9.22
CA GLU A 108 -11.50 -5.23 -8.60
C GLU A 108 -11.89 -4.18 -9.66
N ILE A 109 -11.00 -3.87 -10.60
CA ILE A 109 -11.27 -2.96 -11.73
C ILE A 109 -12.45 -3.47 -12.55
N ARG A 110 -12.46 -4.76 -12.91
CA ARG A 110 -13.56 -5.37 -13.67
C ARG A 110 -14.89 -5.20 -12.94
N GLN A 111 -14.92 -5.42 -11.62
CA GLN A 111 -16.14 -5.29 -10.83
C GLN A 111 -16.67 -3.85 -10.78
N HIS A 112 -15.77 -2.86 -10.71
CA HIS A 112 -16.16 -1.45 -10.71
C HIS A 112 -16.61 -0.92 -12.08
N MET A 113 -16.33 -1.66 -13.16
CA MET A 113 -16.74 -1.29 -14.52
C MET A 113 -18.10 -1.90 -14.94
N ILE A 114 -18.66 -2.81 -14.16
CA ILE A 114 -19.97 -3.41 -14.46
C ILE A 114 -21.08 -2.42 -14.06
N PRO A 115 -22.02 -2.07 -14.96
CA PRO A 115 -23.13 -1.17 -14.65
C PRO A 115 -24.00 -1.70 -13.51
N ASP A 116 -24.51 -0.80 -12.66
CA ASP A 116 -25.34 -1.14 -11.49
C ASP A 116 -26.56 -2.01 -11.83
N ASP A 117 -27.12 -1.84 -13.04
CA ASP A 117 -28.27 -2.62 -13.54
C ASP A 117 -27.96 -4.11 -13.76
N GLU A 118 -26.71 -4.48 -14.11
CA GLU A 118 -26.29 -5.89 -14.21
C GLU A 118 -25.94 -6.49 -12.84
N LEU A 119 -25.61 -5.65 -11.85
CA LEU A 119 -25.29 -6.09 -10.49
C LEU A 119 -26.55 -6.61 -9.78
N ALA A 120 -27.68 -5.94 -9.97
CA ALA A 120 -28.97 -6.34 -9.38
C ALA A 120 -29.42 -7.75 -9.80
N ALA A 121 -29.12 -8.17 -11.04
CA ALA A 121 -29.43 -9.52 -11.54
C ALA A 121 -28.53 -10.63 -10.96
N LYS A 122 -27.33 -10.29 -10.44
CA LYS A 122 -26.36 -11.23 -9.84
C LYS A 122 -26.30 -11.18 -8.31
N THR A 123 -27.01 -10.25 -7.66
CA THR A 123 -26.89 -9.99 -6.22
C THR A 123 -27.49 -11.10 -5.32
N SER A 124 -28.21 -12.09 -5.86
CA SER A 124 -28.77 -13.16 -5.02
C SER A 124 -27.71 -14.11 -4.39
N SER A 125 -26.44 -14.06 -4.84
CA SER A 125 -25.38 -14.95 -4.35
C SER A 125 -24.07 -14.26 -3.91
N THR A 126 -24.05 -12.94 -3.75
CA THR A 126 -22.82 -12.25 -3.33
C THR A 126 -22.58 -12.49 -1.84
N VAL A 127 -21.70 -13.45 -1.53
CA VAL A 127 -21.19 -13.72 -0.18
C VAL A 127 -20.67 -12.41 0.40
N GLN A 128 -21.34 -11.89 1.44
CA GLN A 128 -20.88 -10.70 2.15
C GLN A 128 -19.49 -10.98 2.72
N LEU A 129 -18.55 -10.09 2.41
CA LEU A 129 -17.17 -10.23 2.87
C LEU A 129 -17.17 -10.14 4.40
N THR A 130 -16.68 -11.17 5.09
CA THR A 130 -16.62 -11.14 6.55
C THR A 130 -15.51 -10.23 7.03
N VAL A 131 -15.63 -9.67 8.23
CA VAL A 131 -14.56 -8.86 8.85
C VAL A 131 -13.25 -9.63 8.94
N ALA A 132 -13.31 -10.93 9.26
CA ALA A 132 -12.13 -11.79 9.32
C ALA A 132 -11.47 -11.96 7.94
N ALA A 133 -12.26 -12.15 6.88
CA ALA A 133 -11.74 -12.23 5.52
C ALA A 133 -11.14 -10.88 5.07
N ALA A 134 -11.74 -9.75 5.47
CA ALA A 134 -11.21 -8.43 5.19
C ALA A 134 -9.85 -8.23 5.85
N ILE A 135 -9.75 -8.51 7.15
CA ILE A 135 -8.50 -8.40 7.91
C ILE A 135 -7.43 -9.34 7.35
N GLY A 136 -7.79 -10.58 6.98
CA GLY A 136 -6.86 -11.52 6.37
C GLY A 136 -6.26 -11.01 5.05
N GLN A 137 -7.09 -10.42 4.18
CA GLN A 137 -6.59 -9.82 2.93
C GLN A 137 -5.71 -8.61 3.20
N ILE A 138 -6.05 -7.76 4.18
CA ILE A 138 -5.21 -6.62 4.59
C ILE A 138 -3.83 -7.11 5.03
N ILE A 139 -3.77 -8.12 5.90
CA ILE A 139 -2.51 -8.68 6.40
C ILE A 139 -1.70 -9.31 5.26
N LEU A 140 -2.35 -10.03 4.34
CA LEU A 140 -1.67 -10.66 3.22
C LEU A 140 -1.03 -9.62 2.29
N LEU A 141 -1.73 -8.52 2.01
CA LEU A 141 -1.23 -7.44 1.16
C LEU A 141 -0.11 -6.65 1.86
N ASP A 142 -0.31 -6.35 3.14
CA ASP A 142 0.70 -5.72 3.96
C ASP A 142 1.96 -6.58 4.06
N LEU A 143 1.83 -7.90 4.13
CA LEU A 143 2.98 -8.82 4.10
C LEU A 143 3.80 -8.67 2.81
N VAL A 144 3.13 -8.63 1.65
CA VAL A 144 3.80 -8.47 0.35
C VAL A 144 4.53 -7.12 0.28
N PHE A 145 3.87 -6.03 0.69
CA PHE A 145 4.47 -4.70 0.68
C PHE A 145 5.55 -4.49 1.76
N SER A 146 5.38 -5.10 2.94
CA SER A 146 6.32 -4.98 4.05
C SER A 146 7.65 -5.64 3.71
N VAL A 147 7.67 -6.74 2.96
CA VAL A 147 8.92 -7.38 2.52
C VAL A 147 9.72 -6.43 1.60
N ASP A 148 9.11 -5.88 0.55
CA ASP A 148 9.79 -4.95 -0.37
C ASP A 148 10.29 -3.68 0.35
N SER A 149 9.43 -3.07 1.16
CA SER A 149 9.76 -1.85 1.90
C SER A 149 10.84 -2.06 2.96
N ILE A 150 10.83 -3.16 3.71
CA ILE A 150 11.90 -3.46 4.68
C ILE A 150 13.24 -3.66 3.97
N ILE A 151 13.27 -4.36 2.84
CA ILE A 151 14.50 -4.54 2.06
C ILE A 151 15.03 -3.20 1.55
N THR A 152 14.12 -2.33 1.10
CA THR A 152 14.47 -0.96 0.71
C THR A 152 15.05 -0.18 1.88
N ALA A 153 14.45 -0.29 3.07
CA ALA A 153 14.90 0.39 4.28
C ALA A 153 16.29 -0.08 4.74
N VAL A 154 16.54 -1.39 4.69
CA VAL A 154 17.86 -1.98 4.98
C VAL A 154 18.92 -1.49 3.99
N GLY A 155 18.55 -1.21 2.74
CA GLY A 155 19.45 -0.60 1.75
C GLY A 155 19.74 0.89 2.00
N MET A 156 18.93 1.58 2.81
CA MET A 156 19.06 3.02 3.10
C MET A 156 19.78 3.31 4.41
N THR A 157 19.64 2.44 5.42
CA THR A 157 20.31 2.61 6.72
C THR A 157 20.64 1.28 7.37
N GLU A 158 21.78 1.23 8.06
CA GLU A 158 22.19 0.09 8.88
C GLU A 158 21.61 0.17 10.31
N HIS A 159 20.99 1.29 10.69
CA HIS A 159 20.55 1.53 12.05
C HIS A 159 19.13 0.99 12.28
N LEU A 160 19.05 -0.22 12.85
CA LEU A 160 17.79 -0.86 13.22
C LEU A 160 16.82 0.04 14.03
N PRO A 161 17.26 0.80 15.06
CA PRO A 161 16.35 1.66 15.81
C PRO A 161 15.67 2.73 14.96
N ILE A 162 16.36 3.27 13.95
CA ILE A 162 15.80 4.27 13.03
C ILE A 162 14.64 3.66 12.23
N MET A 163 14.83 2.43 11.72
CA MET A 163 13.78 1.73 10.98
C MET A 163 12.54 1.45 11.84
N PHE A 164 12.72 1.03 13.09
CA PHE A 164 11.61 0.81 14.03
C PHE A 164 10.81 2.09 14.27
N VAL A 165 11.50 3.20 14.57
CA VAL A 165 10.86 4.48 14.81
C VAL A 165 10.14 4.96 13.54
N ALA A 166 10.75 4.82 12.36
CA ALA A 166 10.14 5.22 11.10
C ALA A 166 8.83 4.48 10.83
N VAL A 167 8.82 3.15 11.00
CA VAL A 167 7.63 2.31 10.81
C VAL A 167 6.52 2.68 11.80
N ILE A 168 6.86 2.85 13.07
CA ILE A 168 5.88 3.21 14.11
C ILE A 168 5.27 4.57 13.80
N VAL A 169 6.10 5.59 13.52
CA VAL A 169 5.63 6.94 13.21
C VAL A 169 4.75 6.94 11.96
N SER A 170 5.16 6.24 10.90
CA SER A 170 4.39 6.13 9.65
C SER A 170 3.01 5.50 9.89
N ILE A 171 2.92 4.40 10.65
CA ILE A 171 1.64 3.78 10.98
C ILE A 171 0.77 4.70 11.85
N MET A 172 1.35 5.42 12.81
CA MET A 172 0.58 6.39 13.60
C MET A 172 -0.05 7.44 12.68
N VAL A 173 0.73 8.02 11.76
CA VAL A 173 0.21 8.97 10.76
C VAL A 173 -0.91 8.34 9.93
N MET A 174 -0.73 7.11 9.46
CA MET A 174 -1.77 6.39 8.69
C MET A 174 -3.04 6.13 9.52
N LEU A 175 -2.93 5.79 10.80
CA LEU A 175 -4.08 5.60 11.69
C LEU A 175 -4.89 6.89 11.85
N PHE A 176 -4.23 8.05 11.96
CA PHE A 176 -4.89 9.35 11.98
C PHE A 176 -5.52 9.70 10.63
N ALA A 177 -4.85 9.35 9.52
CA ALA A 177 -5.32 9.63 8.17
C ALA A 177 -6.42 8.65 7.67
N ALA A 178 -6.55 7.48 8.27
CA ALA A 178 -7.40 6.39 7.77
C ALA A 178 -8.87 6.79 7.59
N GLN A 179 -9.49 7.37 8.61
CA GLN A 179 -10.91 7.74 8.54
C GLN A 179 -11.19 8.91 7.58
N PRO A 180 -10.42 10.02 7.59
CA PRO A 180 -10.55 11.04 6.57
C PRO A 180 -10.37 10.50 5.15
N LEU A 181 -9.35 9.66 4.93
CA LEU A 181 -9.03 9.11 3.63
C LEU A 181 -10.12 8.15 3.14
N ALA A 182 -10.62 7.27 4.01
CA ALA A 182 -11.71 6.35 3.66
C ALA A 182 -12.97 7.11 3.21
N ARG A 183 -13.39 8.14 3.96
CA ARG A 183 -14.53 8.99 3.58
C ARG A 183 -14.30 9.76 2.28
N PHE A 184 -13.05 10.12 2.01
CA PHE A 184 -12.67 10.79 0.76
C PHE A 184 -12.73 9.83 -0.43
N ILE A 185 -12.24 8.60 -0.27
CA ILE A 185 -12.31 7.54 -1.30
C ILE A 185 -13.78 7.18 -1.60
N ASP A 186 -14.60 7.01 -0.57
CA ASP A 186 -16.04 6.72 -0.71
C ASP A 186 -16.78 7.75 -1.56
N ARG A 187 -16.38 9.02 -1.47
CA ARG A 187 -17.01 10.14 -2.19
C ARG A 187 -16.45 10.35 -3.59
N ASN A 188 -15.35 9.71 -3.95
CA ASN A 188 -14.65 9.95 -5.22
C ASN A 188 -14.27 8.61 -5.88
N PRO A 189 -15.20 7.97 -6.62
CA PRO A 189 -14.95 6.66 -7.26
C PRO A 189 -13.76 6.64 -8.22
N THR A 190 -13.44 7.77 -8.86
CA THR A 190 -12.26 7.89 -9.73
C THR A 190 -10.94 7.65 -8.99
N ILE A 191 -10.88 7.94 -7.68
CA ILE A 191 -9.71 7.71 -6.83
C ILE A 191 -9.53 6.23 -6.54
N VAL A 192 -10.64 5.48 -6.41
CA VAL A 192 -10.59 4.00 -6.31
C VAL A 192 -9.94 3.43 -7.56
N MET A 193 -10.37 3.87 -8.74
CA MET A 193 -9.79 3.41 -10.01
C MET A 193 -8.32 3.78 -10.15
N LEU A 194 -7.94 5.00 -9.74
CA LEU A 194 -6.55 5.44 -9.73
C LEU A 194 -5.70 4.55 -8.82
N ALA A 195 -6.17 4.27 -7.60
CA ALA A 195 -5.44 3.44 -6.64
C ALA A 195 -5.34 1.97 -7.06
N LEU A 196 -6.39 1.41 -7.65
CA LEU A 196 -6.32 0.07 -8.25
C LEU A 196 -5.32 0.02 -9.42
N SER A 197 -5.19 1.12 -10.17
CA SER A 197 -4.18 1.24 -11.22
C SER A 197 -2.76 1.32 -10.64
N PHE A 198 -2.55 2.03 -9.53
CA PHE A 198 -1.26 2.02 -8.82
C PHE A 198 -0.94 0.64 -8.27
N LEU A 199 -1.92 -0.05 -7.69
CA LEU A 199 -1.77 -1.43 -7.23
C LEU A 199 -1.32 -2.37 -8.35
N LEU A 200 -1.86 -2.20 -9.56
CA LEU A 200 -1.46 -2.95 -10.73
C LEU A 200 -0.01 -2.65 -11.12
N VAL A 201 0.38 -1.38 -11.18
CA VAL A 201 1.76 -0.97 -11.49
C VAL A 201 2.73 -1.52 -10.46
N ILE A 202 2.43 -1.41 -9.17
CA ILE A 202 3.26 -1.95 -8.09
C ILE A 202 3.34 -3.48 -8.19
N GLY A 203 2.23 -4.16 -8.46
CA GLY A 203 2.22 -5.60 -8.69
C GLY A 203 3.15 -6.02 -9.83
N MET A 204 3.11 -5.30 -10.95
CA MET A 204 4.01 -5.54 -12.08
C MET A 204 5.48 -5.26 -11.74
N THR A 205 5.76 -4.23 -10.94
CA THR A 205 7.14 -3.89 -10.55
C THR A 205 7.70 -4.90 -9.56
N LEU A 206 6.89 -5.43 -8.63
CA LEU A 206 7.33 -6.51 -7.73
C LEU A 206 7.65 -7.80 -8.50
N ILE A 207 6.87 -8.12 -9.53
CA ILE A 207 7.19 -9.23 -10.44
C ILE A 207 8.54 -8.96 -11.12
N ALA A 208 8.74 -7.78 -11.69
CA ALA A 208 9.99 -7.42 -12.35
C ALA A 208 11.20 -7.48 -11.41
N ASP A 209 11.09 -6.92 -10.21
CA ASP A 209 12.13 -6.95 -9.18
C ASP A 209 12.45 -8.38 -8.74
N GLY A 210 11.44 -9.24 -8.61
CA GLY A 210 11.63 -10.67 -8.30
C GLY A 210 12.31 -11.46 -9.43
N PHE A 211 12.19 -11.04 -10.68
CA PHE A 211 12.99 -11.57 -11.80
C PHE A 211 14.35 -10.85 -11.96
N GLY A 212 14.76 -10.03 -10.99
CA GLY A 212 16.04 -9.31 -11.00
C GLY A 212 16.06 -8.04 -11.87
N SER A 213 14.95 -7.73 -12.56
CA SER A 213 14.79 -6.51 -13.36
C SER A 213 14.36 -5.36 -12.48
N HIS A 214 15.33 -4.67 -11.88
CA HIS A 214 15.07 -3.61 -10.92
C HIS A 214 14.48 -2.37 -11.61
N VAL A 215 13.24 -2.02 -11.27
CA VAL A 215 12.61 -0.80 -11.76
C VAL A 215 12.92 0.34 -10.79
N PRO A 216 13.53 1.47 -11.24
CA PRO A 216 13.84 2.56 -10.32
C PRO A 216 12.55 3.16 -9.73
N LYS A 217 12.40 3.03 -8.41
CA LYS A 217 11.18 3.44 -7.70
C LYS A 217 10.82 4.92 -7.89
N ALA A 218 11.83 5.77 -8.10
CA ALA A 218 11.63 7.18 -8.41
C ALA A 218 10.72 7.41 -9.62
N TYR A 219 10.84 6.61 -10.69
CA TYR A 219 9.97 6.73 -11.86
C TYR A 219 8.54 6.32 -11.56
N ILE A 220 8.36 5.26 -10.76
CA ILE A 220 7.04 4.80 -10.32
C ILE A 220 6.37 5.90 -9.49
N TYR A 221 7.08 6.44 -8.50
CA TYR A 221 6.55 7.51 -7.64
C TYR A 221 6.27 8.80 -8.42
N ALA A 222 7.12 9.17 -9.38
CA ALA A 222 6.86 10.30 -10.25
C ALA A 222 5.58 10.10 -11.08
N ALA A 223 5.39 8.91 -11.66
CA ALA A 223 4.18 8.58 -12.42
C ALA A 223 2.91 8.59 -11.53
N MET A 224 3.00 8.05 -10.32
CA MET A 224 1.89 8.07 -9.36
C MET A 224 1.56 9.50 -8.91
N ALA A 225 2.56 10.29 -8.56
CA ALA A 225 2.38 11.69 -8.18
C ALA A 225 1.77 12.52 -9.33
N PHE A 226 2.25 12.33 -10.56
CA PHE A 226 1.69 12.99 -11.74
C PHE A 226 0.23 12.59 -11.97
N SER A 227 -0.09 11.30 -11.88
CA SER A 227 -1.46 10.81 -12.08
C SER A 227 -2.41 11.31 -11.00
N ALA A 228 -1.96 11.36 -9.74
CA ALA A 228 -2.72 11.95 -8.63
C ALA A 228 -2.94 13.46 -8.83
N PHE A 229 -1.93 14.18 -9.32
CA PHE A 229 -2.05 15.59 -9.67
C PHE A 229 -3.09 15.82 -10.78
N VAL A 230 -3.03 15.04 -11.86
CA VAL A 230 -4.01 15.11 -12.96
C VAL A 230 -5.41 14.82 -12.45
N GLU A 231 -5.59 13.80 -11.60
CA GLU A 231 -6.89 13.49 -11.02
C GLU A 231 -7.40 14.60 -10.08
N ALA A 232 -6.51 15.22 -9.30
CA ALA A 232 -6.86 16.38 -8.49
C ALA A 232 -7.35 17.55 -9.37
N MET A 233 -6.67 17.84 -10.48
CA MET A 233 -7.13 18.84 -11.45
C MET A 233 -8.50 18.49 -12.05
N ASN A 234 -8.70 17.23 -12.42
CA ASN A 234 -9.98 16.75 -12.95
C ASN A 234 -11.12 16.91 -11.93
N MET A 235 -10.87 16.59 -10.66
CA MET A 235 -11.82 16.80 -9.58
C MET A 235 -12.18 18.28 -9.41
N LEU A 236 -11.20 19.18 -9.45
CA LEU A 236 -11.43 20.62 -9.36
C LEU A 236 -12.25 21.13 -10.56
N ALA A 237 -11.93 20.68 -11.76
CA ALA A 237 -12.66 21.04 -12.98
C ALA A 237 -14.13 20.57 -12.95
N ARG A 238 -14.37 19.32 -12.51
CA ARG A 238 -15.74 18.78 -12.33
C ARG A 238 -16.54 19.62 -11.33
N ARG A 239 -15.95 19.95 -10.17
CA ARG A 239 -16.59 20.80 -9.16
C ARG A 239 -16.92 22.20 -9.69
N ALA A 240 -16.01 22.81 -10.43
CA ALA A 240 -16.23 24.12 -11.03
C ALA A 240 -17.37 24.10 -12.05
N LYS A 241 -17.46 23.04 -12.87
CA LYS A 241 -18.55 22.86 -13.84
C LYS A 241 -19.91 22.70 -13.16
N THR A 242 -20.01 21.86 -12.13
CA THR A 242 -21.25 21.69 -11.36
C THR A 242 -21.71 23.00 -10.71
N LYS A 243 -20.78 23.79 -10.16
CA LYS A 243 -21.10 25.10 -9.57
C LYS A 243 -21.63 26.10 -10.62
N ARG A 244 -21.05 26.12 -11.82
CA ARG A 244 -21.52 27.00 -12.91
C ARG A 244 -22.93 26.65 -13.39
N LEU A 245 -23.24 25.36 -13.49
CA LEU A 245 -24.57 24.89 -13.89
C LEU A 245 -25.63 25.26 -12.85
N ALA A 246 -25.32 25.11 -11.56
CA ALA A 246 -26.22 25.52 -10.48
C ALA A 246 -26.50 27.04 -10.48
N SER A 247 -25.50 27.88 -10.81
CA SER A 247 -25.68 29.35 -10.89
C SER A 247 -26.39 29.83 -12.16
N SER A 248 -26.62 28.98 -13.16
CA SER A 248 -27.37 29.32 -14.37
C SER A 248 -28.84 28.92 -14.33
N GLU A 249 -29.24 28.17 -13.30
CA GLU A 249 -30.64 27.75 -13.06
C GLU A 249 -31.36 28.63 -12.02
N GLU A 250 -30.64 29.53 -11.32
CA GLU A 250 -31.17 30.62 -10.48
C GLU A 250 -31.28 31.93 -11.27
#